data_AF-A0A915LZM6-F1
#
_entry.id   AF-A0A915LZM6-F1
#
_cell.length_a   1.000
_cell.length_b   1.000
_cell.length_c   1.000
_cell.angle_alpha   90.00
_cell.angle_beta   90.00
_cell.angle_gamma   90.00
#
_symmetry.space_group_name_H-M   'P 1'
#
loop_
_entity.id
_entity.type
_entity.pdbx_description
1 polymer ?
#
loop_
_entity_poly.entity_id
_entity_poly.type
_entity_poly.pdbx_seq_one_letter_code
_entity_poly.pdbx_strand_id
1 'polypeptide(L)'
;MFTYIPIITDWIKIENQKWDAEMYDANFIILHKSEYTRNYLKWALLCAATKQCIHPDGSQLYCTSPRTTIGTCHRFDQSVMGILNVNSEYKRSLIGMKI
;
A
#
# COMPACT_ATOMS: atom_id res chain seq x y z
N MET A 1 -2.55 -9.47 -14.18
CA MET A 1 -3.84 -8.77 -14.25
C MET A 1 -4.95 -9.78 -13.93
N PHE A 2 -5.61 -9.62 -12.80
CA PHE A 2 -6.62 -10.57 -12.32
C PHE A 2 -7.86 -10.55 -13.25
N THR A 3 -8.17 -11.68 -13.88
CA THR A 3 -9.22 -11.80 -14.92
C THR A 3 -10.66 -11.72 -14.39
N TYR A 4 -10.86 -11.72 -13.07
CA TYR A 4 -12.17 -11.89 -12.44
C TYR A 4 -12.68 -10.65 -11.68
N ILE A 5 -11.84 -9.62 -11.53
CA ILE A 5 -12.26 -8.36 -10.93
C ILE A 5 -12.42 -7.38 -12.10
N PRO A 6 -13.63 -6.90 -12.41
CA PRO A 6 -13.82 -5.90 -13.44
C PRO A 6 -13.23 -4.58 -12.93
N ILE A 7 -11.92 -4.40 -13.18
CA ILE A 7 -11.30 -3.08 -13.07
C ILE A 7 -11.85 -2.30 -14.26
N ILE A 8 -12.49 -1.17 -13.98
CA ILE A 8 -13.00 -0.25 -15.00
C ILE A 8 -11.79 0.44 -15.67
N THR A 9 -10.96 -0.32 -16.37
CA THR A 9 -9.79 0.17 -17.12
C THR A 9 -10.17 0.66 -18.51
N ASP A 10 -11.31 0.22 -19.05
CA ASP A 10 -11.75 0.56 -20.41
C ASP A 10 -11.99 2.06 -20.63
N TRP A 11 -12.17 2.82 -19.53
CA TRP A 11 -12.36 4.27 -19.52
C TRP A 11 -11.03 5.03 -19.39
N ILE A 12 -9.99 4.33 -18.95
CA ILE A 12 -8.62 4.83 -18.88
C ILE A 12 -7.97 4.50 -20.22
N LYS A 13 -8.19 5.35 -21.23
CA LYS A 13 -7.49 5.22 -22.51
C LYS A 13 -6.00 5.50 -22.30
N ILE A 14 -5.22 4.44 -22.15
CA ILE A 14 -3.75 4.52 -22.04
C ILE A 14 -3.19 4.79 -23.44
N GLU A 15 -3.10 6.06 -23.84
CA GLU A 15 -2.67 6.45 -25.19
C GLU A 15 -1.16 6.37 -25.43
N ASN A 16 -0.31 6.08 -24.43
CA ASN A 16 1.15 6.04 -24.64
C ASN A 16 1.85 5.00 -23.75
N GLN A 17 1.93 3.75 -24.22
CA GLN A 17 2.64 2.62 -23.59
C GLN A 17 4.18 2.75 -23.59
N LYS A 18 4.76 3.96 -23.50
CA LYS A 18 6.19 4.08 -23.82
C LYS A 18 7.12 3.69 -22.67
N TRP A 19 6.82 3.95 -21.39
CA TRP A 19 7.83 3.65 -20.33
C TRP A 19 7.34 3.29 -18.92
N ASP A 20 6.04 3.20 -18.65
CA ASP A 20 5.56 2.62 -17.39
C ASP A 20 4.37 1.72 -17.71
N ALA A 21 4.50 0.42 -17.52
CA ALA A 21 3.33 -0.40 -17.28
C ALA A 21 2.74 0.16 -15.98
N GLU A 22 1.75 1.04 -16.10
CA GLU A 22 1.15 1.74 -14.98
C GLU A 22 0.78 0.71 -13.92
N MET A 23 1.38 0.84 -12.74
CA MET A 23 1.27 -0.10 -11.63
C MET A 23 -0.09 0.05 -10.94
N TYR A 24 -1.19 0.03 -11.70
CA TYR A 24 -2.57 0.14 -11.21
C TYR A 24 -2.93 -0.96 -10.21
N ASP A 25 -2.26 -2.12 -10.31
CA ASP A 25 -2.41 -3.23 -9.39
C ASP A 25 -1.63 -3.00 -8.07
N ALA A 26 -0.74 -2.00 -7.97
CA ALA A 26 -0.04 -1.71 -6.73
C ALA A 26 -1.03 -1.16 -5.69
N ASN A 27 -1.02 -1.74 -4.48
CA ASN A 27 -2.01 -1.51 -3.43
C ASN A 27 -3.47 -1.84 -3.81
N PHE A 28 -3.72 -2.68 -4.83
CA PHE A 28 -5.09 -3.14 -5.08
C PHE A 28 -5.60 -3.95 -3.88
N ILE A 29 -6.67 -3.45 -3.25
CA ILE A 29 -7.33 -4.11 -2.11
C ILE A 29 -8.84 -4.08 -2.26
N ILE A 30 -9.50 -5.15 -1.84
CA ILE A 30 -10.95 -5.22 -1.74
C ILE A 30 -11.34 -4.99 -0.28
N LEU A 31 -12.15 -3.98 -0.03
CA LEU A 31 -12.59 -3.59 1.30
C LEU A 31 -14.11 -3.54 1.37
N HIS A 32 -14.69 -4.08 2.44
CA HIS A 32 -16.10 -3.88 2.74
C HIS A 32 -16.30 -2.55 3.48
N LYS A 33 -17.44 -1.88 3.26
CA LYS A 33 -17.76 -0.64 3.97
C LYS A 33 -17.99 -0.92 5.47
N SER A 34 -17.12 -0.39 6.32
CA SER A 34 -17.24 -0.47 7.79
C SER A 34 -16.43 0.65 8.46
N GLU A 35 -16.68 0.90 9.76
CA GLU A 35 -15.86 1.80 10.57
C GLU A 35 -14.39 1.34 10.66
N TYR A 36 -14.17 0.03 10.61
CA TYR A 36 -12.84 -0.55 10.51
C TYR A 36 -12.12 -0.09 9.24
N THR A 37 -12.77 -0.31 8.09
CA THR A 37 -12.25 0.11 6.79
C THR A 37 -12.05 1.62 6.71
N ARG A 38 -12.96 2.41 7.29
CA ARG A 38 -12.82 3.87 7.35
C ARG A 38 -11.58 4.30 8.13
N ASN A 39 -11.33 3.70 9.29
CA ASN A 39 -10.13 3.96 10.08
C ASN A 39 -8.86 3.50 9.35
N TYR A 40 -8.91 2.36 8.67
CA TYR A 40 -7.81 1.85 7.86
C TYR A 40 -7.44 2.82 6.72
N LEU A 41 -8.43 3.29 5.95
CA LEU A 41 -8.23 4.28 4.88
C LEU A 41 -7.79 5.65 5.41
N LYS A 42 -8.28 6.06 6.59
CA LYS A 42 -7.82 7.31 7.24
C LYS A 42 -6.31 7.28 7.48
N TRP A 43 -5.77 6.17 8.00
CA TRP A 43 -4.32 6.05 8.21
C TRP A 43 -3.53 6.02 6.91
N ALA A 44 -4.04 5.34 5.88
CA ALA A 44 -3.41 5.37 4.55
C ALA A 44 -3.35 6.79 3.98
N LEU A 45 -4.45 7.56 4.09
CA LEU A 45 -4.52 8.95 3.65
C LEU A 45 -3.56 9.85 4.43
N LEU A 46 -3.52 9.72 5.75
CA LEU A 46 -2.59 10.49 6.60
C LEU A 46 -1.12 10.18 6.27
N CYS A 47 -0.81 8.92 5.99
CA CYS A 47 0.51 8.51 5.52
C CYS A 47 0.85 9.16 4.18
N ALA A 48 -0.07 9.11 3.20
CA ALA A 48 0.14 9.74 1.89
C ALA A 48 0.33 11.27 2.00
N ALA A 49 -0.32 11.92 2.97
CA ALA A 49 -0.16 13.35 3.25
C ALA A 49 1.15 13.69 4.00
N THR A 50 1.89 12.69 4.49
CA THR A 50 3.10 12.87 5.30
C THR A 50 4.33 12.39 4.54
N LYS A 51 5.20 13.33 4.12
CA LYS A 51 6.39 13.02 3.30
C LYS A 51 7.23 11.88 3.88
N GLN A 52 7.49 11.91 5.19
CA GLN A 52 8.32 10.92 5.88
C GLN A 52 7.70 9.52 5.91
N CYS A 53 6.37 9.40 5.71
CA CYS A 53 5.71 8.10 5.68
C CYS A 53 5.90 7.40 4.32
N ILE A 54 5.82 8.15 3.22
CA ILE A 54 6.02 7.63 1.85
C ILE A 54 7.48 7.66 1.40
N HIS A 55 8.30 8.51 2.04
CA HIS A 55 9.73 8.67 1.78
C HIS A 55 10.46 8.93 3.10
N PRO A 56 10.68 7.88 3.92
CA PRO A 56 11.45 7.97 5.15
C PRO A 56 12.87 8.48 4.90
N ASP A 57 13.45 9.13 5.91
CA ASP A 57 14.81 9.65 5.81
C ASP A 57 15.82 8.50 5.59
N GLY A 58 16.70 8.67 4.60
CA GLY A 58 17.65 7.63 4.19
C GLY A 58 17.06 6.55 3.26
N SER A 59 15.78 6.64 2.89
CA SER A 59 15.22 5.75 1.87
C SER A 59 15.78 6.06 0.48
N GLN A 60 16.01 5.01 -0.30
CA GLN A 60 16.56 5.07 -1.65
C GLN A 60 15.55 4.52 -2.65
N LEU A 61 15.41 5.19 -3.79
CA LEU A 61 14.55 4.72 -4.89
C LEU A 61 15.12 3.44 -5.54
N TYR A 62 16.45 3.35 -5.60
CA TYR A 62 17.17 2.22 -6.18
C TYR A 62 17.86 1.41 -5.08
N CYS A 63 17.59 0.11 -5.04
CA CYS A 63 18.29 -0.82 -4.16
C CYS A 63 19.69 -1.11 -4.72
N THR A 64 20.71 -0.39 -4.24
CA THR A 64 22.13 -0.76 -4.46
C THR A 64 22.63 -1.72 -3.38
N SER A 65 21.95 -1.76 -2.22
CA SER A 65 22.24 -2.67 -1.11
C SER A 65 21.70 -4.08 -1.36
N PRO A 66 22.32 -5.15 -0.81
CA PRO A 66 21.71 -6.47 -0.76
C PRO A 66 20.28 -6.40 -0.20
N ARG A 67 19.38 -7.22 -0.76
CA ARG A 67 17.94 -7.28 -0.43
C ARG A 67 17.62 -7.59 1.05
N THR A 68 18.64 -7.77 1.88
CA THR A 68 18.56 -8.07 3.31
C THR A 68 18.45 -6.83 4.19
N THR A 69 18.74 -5.63 3.68
CA THR A 69 18.58 -4.39 4.46
C THR A 69 17.11 -3.95 4.44
N ILE A 70 16.39 -4.25 5.53
CA ILE A 70 14.96 -3.96 5.69
C ILE A 70 14.73 -2.44 5.63
N GLY A 71 13.81 -2.00 4.78
CA GLY A 71 13.30 -0.62 4.83
C GLY A 71 14.25 0.47 4.32
N THR A 72 15.31 0.13 3.58
CA THR A 72 16.20 1.14 2.97
C THR A 72 15.86 1.46 1.52
N CYS A 73 15.29 0.50 0.79
CA CYS A 73 15.00 0.66 -0.63
C CYS A 73 13.65 0.01 -0.98
N HIS A 74 12.58 0.60 -0.46
CA HIS A 74 11.23 0.09 -0.62
C HIS A 74 10.28 1.19 -1.08
N ARG A 75 9.23 0.81 -1.83
CA ARG A 75 8.12 1.69 -2.16
C ARG A 75 7.16 1.71 -0.97
N PHE A 76 7.39 2.66 -0.06
CA PHE A 76 6.58 2.80 1.16
C PHE A 76 5.13 3.18 0.85
N ASP A 77 4.94 3.97 -0.21
CA ASP A 77 3.62 4.25 -0.78
C ASP A 77 2.88 2.96 -1.17
N GLN A 78 3.57 1.98 -1.77
CA GLN A 78 3.00 0.69 -2.22
C GLN A 78 2.89 -0.39 -1.13
N SER A 79 3.45 -0.17 0.05
CA SER A 79 3.40 -1.14 1.17
C SER A 79 2.57 -0.68 2.34
N VAL A 80 2.13 0.59 2.33
CA VAL A 80 1.30 1.17 3.39
C VAL A 80 0.09 0.29 3.72
N MET A 81 -0.58 -0.27 2.72
CA MET A 81 -1.74 -1.14 2.95
C MET A 81 -1.34 -2.43 3.68
N GLY A 82 -0.25 -3.08 3.24
CA GLY A 82 0.26 -4.29 3.91
C GLY A 82 0.64 -4.03 5.38
N ILE A 83 1.37 -2.94 5.64
CA ILE A 83 1.80 -2.54 6.99
C ILE A 83 0.60 -2.25 7.88
N LEU A 84 -0.35 -1.45 7.39
CA LEU A 84 -1.58 -1.14 8.13
C LEU A 84 -2.39 -2.40 8.42
N ASN A 85 -2.39 -3.38 7.52
CA ASN A 85 -3.12 -4.63 7.72
C ASN A 85 -2.50 -5.45 8.85
N VAL A 86 -1.18 -5.65 8.83
CA VAL A 86 -0.45 -6.35 9.90
C VAL A 86 -0.64 -5.65 11.24
N ASN A 87 -0.52 -4.32 11.29
CA ASN A 87 -0.73 -3.55 12.51
C ASN A 87 -2.14 -3.72 13.07
N SER A 88 -3.12 -3.77 12.17
CA SER A 88 -4.51 -3.92 12.53
C SER A 88 -4.84 -5.32 13.06
N GLU A 89 -4.29 -6.36 12.43
CA GLU A 89 -4.41 -7.74 12.92
C GLU A 89 -3.70 -7.93 14.27
N TYR A 90 -2.53 -7.34 14.45
CA TYR A 90 -1.85 -7.32 15.75
C TYR A 90 -2.67 -6.61 16.83
N LYS A 91 -3.28 -5.46 16.52
CA LYS A 91 -4.17 -4.78 17.46
C LYS A 91 -5.39 -5.64 17.82
N ARG A 92 -5.96 -6.36 16.84
CA ARG A 92 -7.06 -7.29 17.07
C ARG A 92 -6.64 -8.44 17.99
N SER A 93 -5.46 -9.02 17.80
CA SER A 93 -4.97 -10.10 18.65
C SER A 93 -4.79 -9.64 20.10
N LEU A 94 -4.27 -8.43 20.33
CA LEU A 94 -4.14 -7.86 21.68
C LEU A 94 -5.50 -7.65 22.37
N ILE A 95 -6.52 -7.23 21.62
CA ILE A 95 -7.88 -7.05 22.16
C ILE A 95 -8.52 -8.41 22.46
N GLY A 96 -8.30 -9.42 21.60
CA GLY A 96 -8.76 -10.80 21.82
C GLY A 96 -8.03 -11.54 22.94
N MET A 97 -6.86 -11.06 23.36
CA MET A 97 -6.10 -11.57 24.52
C MET A 97 -6.51 -10.92 25.85
N LYS A 98 -7.42 -9.95 25.86
CA LYS A 98 -8.06 -9.48 27.10
C LYS A 98 -9.14 -10.48 27.52
N ILE A 99 -8.73 -11.52 28.23
CA ILE A 99 -9.58 -12.37 29.09
C ILE A 99 -9.37 -11.91 30.53
#